data_AF-T1A4Y6-F1
#
_entry.id   AF-T1A4Y6-F1
#
_cell.length_a   1.000
_cell.length_b   1.000
_cell.length_c   1.000
_cell.angle_alpha   90.00
_cell.angle_beta   90.00
_cell.angle_gamma   90.00
#
_symmetry.space_group_name_H-M   'P 1'
#
loop_
_entity.id
_entity.type
_entity.pdbx_description
1 polymer ?
#
loop_
_entity_poly.entity_id
_entity_poly.type
_entity_poly.pdbx_seq_one_letter_code
_entity_poly.pdbx_strand_id
1 'polypeptide(L)'
;SIMVHHNLSLETLDCPCCPGSPHVAPGLGYRSCTLREGLVPRTLRPIVERRLHFKRRKRETTGKERERYDELGKAWKWVLVTSFGYQGYRNARFGRIECHEAINAYARE
;
A
#
# COMPACT_ATOMS: atom_id res chain seq x y z
N SER A 1 2.59 -4.08 -2.55
CA SER A 1 2.36 -2.66 -2.22
C SER A 1 3.16 -2.35 -0.98
N ILE A 2 3.98 -1.29 -0.97
CA ILE A 2 4.84 -0.92 0.17
C ILE A 2 4.01 -0.84 1.46
N MET A 3 2.87 -0.16 1.41
CA MET A 3 1.94 -0.06 2.55
C MET A 3 1.54 -1.42 3.13
N VAL A 4 1.21 -2.38 2.26
CA VAL A 4 0.79 -3.74 2.69
C VAL A 4 1.97 -4.55 3.21
N HIS A 5 3.14 -4.44 2.56
CA HIS A 5 4.33 -5.22 2.91
C HIS A 5 4.93 -4.78 4.25
N HIS A 6 4.97 -3.47 4.51
CA HIS A 6 5.54 -2.88 5.71
C HIS A 6 4.47 -2.49 6.74
N ASN A 7 3.23 -2.98 6.60
CA ASN A 7 2.12 -2.72 7.52
C ASN A 7 1.94 -1.24 7.92
N LEU A 8 2.02 -0.33 6.95
CA LEU A 8 1.97 1.12 7.18
C LEU A 8 0.53 1.61 7.26
N SER A 9 0.11 2.04 8.46
CA SER A 9 -1.20 2.59 8.77
C SER A 9 -1.07 3.50 9.98
N LEU A 10 -2.04 4.41 10.16
CA LEU A 10 -2.05 5.40 11.24
C LEU A 10 -1.83 4.76 12.62
N GLU A 11 -2.52 3.65 12.89
CA GLU A 11 -2.56 2.96 14.17
C GLU A 11 -1.47 1.88 14.35
N THR A 12 -0.74 1.55 13.28
CA THR A 12 0.36 0.58 13.33
C THR A 12 1.72 1.25 13.40
N LEU A 13 1.84 2.50 12.93
CA LEU A 13 3.07 3.27 12.99
C LEU A 13 3.37 3.74 14.42
N ASP A 14 4.58 3.42 14.88
CA ASP A 14 5.10 3.65 16.22
C ASP A 14 4.18 3.14 17.35
N CYS A 15 3.60 1.95 17.17
CA CYS A 15 2.85 1.33 18.27
C CYS A 15 3.77 1.12 19.50
N PRO A 16 3.24 1.26 20.73
CA PRO A 16 3.98 0.94 21.95
C PRO A 16 4.28 -0.56 22.06
N CYS A 17 3.56 -1.39 21.30
CA CYS A 17 3.60 -2.83 21.34
C CYS A 17 4.83 -3.48 20.68
N CYS A 18 5.54 -2.75 19.81
CA CYS A 18 6.64 -3.30 19.00
C CYS A 18 7.87 -2.38 19.04
N PRO A 19 8.52 -2.18 20.20
CA PRO A 19 9.70 -1.33 20.30
C PRO A 19 10.87 -1.84 19.45
N GLY A 20 10.99 -3.15 19.26
CA GLY A 20 12.00 -3.80 18.42
C GLY A 20 11.49 -4.25 17.05
N SER A 21 10.53 -3.54 16.46
CA SER A 21 10.02 -3.94 15.13
C SER A 21 11.16 -4.00 14.09
N PRO A 22 11.25 -5.07 13.28
CA PRO A 22 12.16 -5.15 12.15
C PRO A 22 11.72 -4.27 10.97
N HIS A 23 10.47 -3.79 10.95
CA HIS A 23 9.97 -2.89 9.93
C HIS A 23 10.22 -1.44 10.35
N VAL A 24 11.38 -0.93 9.95
CA VAL A 24 11.81 0.45 10.22
C VAL A 24 11.88 1.22 8.92
N ALA A 25 11.25 2.39 8.86
CA ALA A 25 11.28 3.26 7.70
C ALA A 25 12.71 3.82 7.51
N PRO A 26 13.33 3.61 6.32
CA PRO A 26 14.71 4.03 6.05
C PRO A 26 14.97 5.50 6.30
N GLY A 27 16.01 5.80 7.07
CA GLY A 27 16.41 7.18 7.38
C GLY A 27 15.42 8.00 8.23
N LEU A 28 14.26 7.44 8.60
CA LEU A 28 13.21 8.11 9.37
C LEU A 28 13.01 7.48 10.76
N GLY A 29 13.31 6.19 10.91
CA GLY A 29 13.22 5.49 12.20
C GLY A 29 11.80 5.12 12.63
N TYR A 30 10.77 5.47 11.86
CA TYR A 30 9.38 5.06 12.14
C TYR A 30 9.26 3.53 12.09
N ARG A 31 8.69 2.95 13.13
CA ARG A 31 8.50 1.50 13.25
C ARG A 31 7.07 1.13 12.93
N SER A 32 6.82 0.05 12.19
CA SER A 32 5.45 -0.46 12.04
C SER A 32 5.21 -1.70 12.88
N CYS A 33 3.97 -1.85 13.35
CA CYS A 33 3.57 -2.99 14.18
C CYS A 33 3.73 -4.32 13.44
N THR A 34 4.16 -5.37 14.16
CA THR A 34 4.23 -6.75 13.64
C THR A 34 3.18 -7.69 14.23
N LEU A 35 2.45 -7.24 15.25
CA LEU A 35 1.48 -8.07 15.99
C LEU A 35 0.05 -7.98 15.45
N ARG A 36 -0.28 -6.91 14.73
CA ARG A 36 -1.61 -6.70 14.15
C ARG A 36 -1.51 -6.06 12.76
N GLU A 37 -2.42 -6.45 11.87
CA GLU A 37 -2.55 -5.80 10.56
C GLU A 37 -3.31 -4.47 10.70
N GLY A 38 -2.77 -3.41 10.09
CA GLY A 38 -3.41 -2.11 10.05
C GLY A 38 -4.59 -2.05 9.09
N LEU A 39 -5.46 -1.07 9.28
CA LEU A 39 -6.64 -0.78 8.49
C LEU A 39 -6.28 -0.55 7.03
N VAL A 40 -5.25 0.25 6.76
CA VAL A 40 -4.80 0.54 5.39
C VAL A 40 -4.28 -0.74 4.72
N PRO A 41 -3.30 -1.47 5.27
CA PRO A 41 -2.86 -2.78 4.75
C PRO A 41 -4.01 -3.76 4.49
N ARG A 42 -4.90 -3.94 5.47
CA ARG A 42 -6.06 -4.85 5.38
C ARG A 42 -7.00 -4.47 4.24
N THR A 43 -7.24 -3.17 4.04
CA THR A 43 -8.10 -2.66 2.97
C THR A 43 -7.43 -2.79 1.60
N LEU A 44 -6.13 -2.53 1.51
CA LEU A 44 -5.40 -2.53 0.25
C LEU A 44 -5.01 -3.92 -0.25
N ARG A 45 -4.89 -4.91 0.63
CA ARG A 45 -4.53 -6.29 0.26
C ARG A 45 -5.42 -6.89 -0.85
N PRO A 46 -6.76 -6.93 -0.72
CA PRO A 46 -7.62 -7.46 -1.78
C PRO A 46 -7.54 -6.63 -3.09
N ILE A 47 -7.31 -5.32 -2.99
CA ILE A 47 -7.15 -4.41 -4.14
C ILE A 47 -5.86 -4.74 -4.90
N VAL A 48 -4.76 -4.97 -4.19
CA VAL A 48 -3.47 -5.39 -4.77
C VAL A 48 -3.61 -6.75 -5.45
N GLU A 49 -4.24 -7.73 -4.78
CA GLU A 49 -4.46 -9.07 -5.33
C GLU A 49 -5.30 -9.02 -6.61
N ARG A 50 -6.37 -8.22 -6.62
CA ARG A 50 -7.22 -8.02 -7.79
C ARG A 50 -6.47 -7.37 -8.96
N ARG A 51 -5.61 -6.40 -8.67
CA ARG A 51 -4.71 -5.83 -9.69
C ARG A 51 -3.74 -6.88 -10.26
N LEU A 52 -3.15 -7.72 -9.40
CA LEU A 52 -2.25 -8.79 -9.82
C LEU A 52 -2.98 -9.84 -10.69
N HIS A 53 -4.21 -10.18 -10.32
CA HIS A 53 -5.08 -11.03 -11.12
C HIS A 53 -5.26 -10.48 -12.53
N PHE A 54 -5.67 -9.22 -12.69
CA PHE A 54 -5.87 -8.63 -14.02
C PHE A 54 -4.57 -8.47 -14.81
N LYS A 55 -3.45 -8.15 -14.15
CA LYS A 55 -2.14 -8.15 -14.81
C LYS A 55 -1.77 -9.53 -15.36
N ARG A 56 -2.09 -10.60 -14.64
CA ARG A 56 -1.87 -11.97 -15.09
C ARG A 56 -2.79 -12.32 -16.27
N ARG A 57 -4.10 -12.08 -16.14
CA ARG A 57 -5.08 -12.33 -17.21
C ARG A 57 -4.72 -11.59 -18.51
N LYS A 58 -4.24 -10.34 -18.43
CA LYS A 58 -3.72 -9.59 -19.58
C LYS A 58 -2.58 -10.32 -20.31
N ARG A 59 -1.70 -11.01 -19.58
CA ARG A 59 -0.57 -11.76 -20.18
C ARG A 59 -1.01 -13.07 -20.83
N GLU A 60 -2.09 -13.66 -20.32
CA GLU A 60 -2.64 -14.96 -20.75
C GLU A 60 -3.69 -14.83 -21.86
N THR A 61 -4.05 -13.62 -22.28
CA THR A 61 -5.13 -13.37 -23.23
C THR A 61 -4.69 -12.48 -24.39
N THR A 62 -5.47 -12.50 -25.47
CA THR A 62 -5.24 -11.73 -26.69
C THR A 62 -6.51 -10.99 -27.13
N GLY A 63 -6.39 -10.09 -28.11
CA GLY A 63 -7.52 -9.33 -28.66
C GLY A 63 -8.28 -8.49 -27.62
N LYS A 64 -9.61 -8.45 -27.75
CA LYS A 64 -10.50 -7.63 -26.91
C LYS A 64 -10.41 -7.95 -25.41
N GLU A 65 -10.21 -9.22 -25.05
CA GLU A 65 -10.07 -9.61 -23.64
C GLU A 65 -8.77 -9.08 -23.04
N ARG A 66 -7.67 -9.07 -23.79
CA ARG A 66 -6.40 -8.46 -23.36
C ARG A 66 -6.57 -6.97 -23.08
N GLU A 67 -7.25 -6.26 -23.98
CA GLU A 67 -7.55 -4.82 -23.83
C GLU A 67 -8.41 -4.57 -22.59
N ARG A 68 -9.47 -5.36 -22.40
CA ARG A 68 -10.34 -5.28 -21.22
C ARG A 68 -9.55 -5.47 -19.91
N TYR A 69 -8.69 -6.48 -19.83
CA TYR A 69 -7.88 -6.70 -18.63
C TYR A 69 -6.80 -5.63 -18.42
N ASP A 70 -6.32 -5.00 -19.49
CA ASP A 70 -5.43 -3.84 -19.38
C ASP A 70 -6.16 -2.66 -18.74
N GLU A 71 -7.35 -2.32 -19.22
CA GLU A 71 -8.15 -1.22 -18.68
C GLU A 71 -8.54 -1.46 -17.21
N LEU A 72 -8.98 -2.67 -16.88
CA LEU A 72 -9.23 -3.04 -15.48
C LEU A 72 -7.95 -2.93 -14.64
N GLY A 73 -6.82 -3.44 -15.13
CA GLY A 73 -5.53 -3.34 -14.45
C GLY A 73 -5.08 -1.89 -14.20
N LYS A 74 -5.35 -0.97 -15.14
CA LYS A 74 -5.11 0.47 -15.01
C LYS A 74 -6.02 1.11 -13.97
N ALA A 75 -7.32 0.78 -13.96
CA ALA A 75 -8.25 1.28 -12.95
C ALA A 75 -7.79 0.91 -11.53
N TRP A 76 -7.43 -0.36 -11.30
CA TRP A 76 -6.92 -0.80 -10.00
C TRP A 76 -5.55 -0.20 -9.64
N LYS A 77 -4.69 0.09 -10.64
CA LYS A 77 -3.46 0.87 -10.40
C LYS A 77 -3.80 2.24 -9.81
N TRP A 78 -4.75 2.95 -10.42
CA TRP A 78 -5.10 4.30 -9.99
C TRP A 78 -5.70 4.34 -8.59
N VAL A 79 -6.54 3.37 -8.21
CA VAL A 79 -7.02 3.23 -6.82
C VAL A 79 -5.86 3.14 -5.83
N LEU A 80 -4.82 2.35 -6.14
CA LEU A 80 -3.63 2.22 -5.28
C LEU A 80 -2.79 3.51 -5.23
N VAL A 81 -2.66 4.22 -6.35
CA VAL A 81 -1.96 5.51 -6.42
C VAL A 81 -2.69 6.56 -5.57
N THR A 82 -4.02 6.65 -5.68
CA THR A 82 -4.83 7.54 -4.85
C THR A 82 -4.72 7.18 -3.36
N SER A 83 -4.64 5.89 -3.02
CA SER A 83 -4.46 5.44 -1.63
C SER A 83 -3.13 5.90 -1.03
N PHE A 84 -2.06 5.99 -1.84
CA PHE A 84 -0.79 6.60 -1.42
C PHE A 84 -0.93 8.11 -1.19
N GLY A 85 -1.54 8.82 -2.13
CA GLY A 85 -1.79 10.27 -2.00
C GLY A 85 -2.68 10.62 -0.81
N TYR A 86 -3.65 9.75 -0.49
CA TYR A 86 -4.53 9.88 0.66
C TYR A 86 -3.76 9.96 1.98
N GLN A 87 -2.61 9.27 2.11
CA GLN A 87 -1.81 9.34 3.33
C GLN A 87 -1.23 10.74 3.61
N GLY A 88 -0.95 11.52 2.57
CA GLY A 88 -0.44 12.89 2.68
C GLY A 88 -1.53 13.97 2.60
N TYR A 89 -2.80 13.59 2.44
CA TYR A 89 -3.88 14.56 2.28
C TYR A 89 -4.33 15.13 3.63
N ARG A 90 -4.31 16.47 3.76
CA ARG A 90 -4.57 17.18 5.02
C ARG A 90 -5.87 16.79 5.74
N ASN A 91 -6.94 16.45 5.00
CA ASN A 91 -8.25 16.11 5.58
C ASN A 91 -8.53 14.60 5.56
N ALA A 92 -7.51 13.77 5.34
CA ALA A 92 -7.68 12.32 5.36
C ALA A 92 -7.94 11.81 6.77
N ARG A 93 -9.12 11.21 6.99
CA ARG A 93 -9.51 10.63 8.30
C ARG A 93 -8.60 9.49 8.75
N PHE A 94 -8.09 8.70 7.81
CA PHE A 94 -7.20 7.57 8.06
C PHE A 94 -5.82 7.78 7.44
N GLY A 95 -5.51 9.02 7.04
CA GLY A 95 -4.21 9.39 6.51
C GLY A 95 -3.28 9.82 7.63
N ARG A 96 -1.98 9.55 7.47
CA ARG A 96 -0.94 10.00 8.38
C ARG A 96 0.29 10.43 7.58
N ILE A 97 0.78 11.65 7.80
CA ILE A 97 1.88 12.22 7.01
C ILE A 97 3.16 11.38 7.17
N GLU A 98 3.43 10.86 8.36
CA GLU A 98 4.57 9.98 8.63
C GLU A 98 4.46 8.65 7.89
N CYS A 99 3.24 8.14 7.66
CA CYS A 99 3.04 6.99 6.78
C CYS A 99 3.37 7.36 5.32
N HIS A 100 3.00 8.55 4.86
CA HIS A 100 3.35 9.03 3.53
C HIS A 100 4.88 9.16 3.35
N GLU A 101 5.57 9.72 4.33
CA GLU A 101 7.03 9.81 4.38
C GLU A 101 7.68 8.41 4.39
N ALA A 102 7.19 7.50 5.24
CA ALA A 102 7.68 6.12 5.31
C ALA A 102 7.53 5.37 3.98
N ILE A 103 6.39 5.54 3.29
CA ILE A 103 6.19 4.94 1.96
C ILE A 103 7.24 5.47 0.97
N ASN A 104 7.49 6.77 0.97
CA ASN A 104 8.49 7.39 0.10
C ASN A 104 9.92 6.96 0.46
N ALA A 105 10.22 6.76 1.75
CA ALA A 105 11.51 6.24 2.20
C ALA A 105 11.76 4.82 1.67
N TYR A 106 10.82 3.91 1.89
CA TYR A 106 10.90 2.55 1.33
C TYR A 106 10.89 2.50 -0.20
N ALA A 107 10.31 3.48 -0.89
CA ALA A 107 10.29 3.52 -2.35
C ALA A 107 11.61 3.98 -2.98
N ARG A 108 12.51 4.58 -2.19
CA ARG A 108 13.83 5.07 -2.64
C ARG A 108 14.96 4.07 -2.39
N GLU A 109 14.70 3.00 -1.65
CA GLU A 109 15.58 1.83 -1.52
C GLU A 109 15.31 0.82 -2.63
#